data_AF-A0A958B5Q7-F1
#
_entry.id   AF-A0A958B5Q7-F1
#
_cell.length_a   1.000
_cell.length_b   1.000
_cell.length_c   1.000
_cell.angle_alpha   90.00
_cell.angle_beta   90.00
_cell.angle_gamma   90.00
#
_symmetry.space_group_name_H-M   'P 1'
#
loop_
_entity.id
_entity.type
_entity.pdbx_description
1 polymer ?
#
loop_
_entity_poly.entity_id
_entity_poly.type
_entity_poly.pdbx_seq_one_letter_code
_entity_poly.pdbx_strand_id
1 'polypeptide(L)'
;MNLKRYLPVVALALIMVLVISACAAPAAAPATTDAPAAAPTTEAAAPAEAPAASDKPVIAGVVFQSDTFMQTVQNGLQAAADEAGVDLILGNTENDLAKESSMIDDYITRGVDA
;
A
#
# COMPACT_ATOMS: atom_id res chain seq x y z
N MET A 1 -35.06 40.96 1.82
CA MET A 1 -34.55 39.67 1.32
C MET A 1 -33.03 39.67 1.51
N ASN A 2 -32.52 38.92 2.48
CA ASN A 2 -31.15 39.06 2.99
C ASN A 2 -30.14 38.27 2.15
N LEU A 3 -29.91 38.72 0.91
CA LEU A 3 -29.12 38.02 -0.12
C LEU A 3 -27.72 37.57 0.35
N LYS A 4 -27.10 38.32 1.26
CA LYS A 4 -25.78 38.01 1.86
C LYS A 4 -25.77 36.77 2.76
N ARG A 5 -26.91 36.36 3.32
CA ARG A 5 -27.00 35.18 4.21
C ARG A 5 -27.24 33.88 3.43
N TYR A 6 -27.77 33.99 2.21
CA TYR A 6 -28.01 32.85 1.32
C TYR A 6 -26.85 32.59 0.36
N LEU A 7 -25.93 33.56 0.20
CA LEU A 7 -24.71 33.43 -0.60
C LEU A 7 -23.85 32.19 -0.24
N PRO A 8 -23.57 31.85 1.04
CA PRO A 8 -22.80 30.64 1.35
C PRO A 8 -23.60 29.35 1.13
N VAL A 9 -24.94 29.40 1.27
CA VAL A 9 -25.82 28.23 1.06
C VAL A 9 -25.98 27.91 -0.43
N VAL A 10 -26.09 28.94 -1.27
CA VAL A 10 -26.14 28.81 -2.73
C VAL A 10 -24.78 28.36 -3.29
N ALA A 11 -23.66 28.85 -2.73
CA ALA A 11 -22.32 28.40 -3.11
C ALA A 11 -22.07 26.92 -2.76
N LEU A 12 -22.51 26.47 -1.58
CA LEU A 12 -22.43 25.06 -1.17
C LEU A 12 -23.30 24.15 -2.07
N ALA A 13 -24.50 24.61 -2.44
CA ALA A 13 -25.41 23.86 -3.31
C ALA A 13 -24.86 23.74 -4.75
N LEU A 14 -24.15 24.76 -5.26
CA LEU A 14 -23.54 24.75 -6.59
C LEU A 14 -22.36 23.77 -6.70
N ILE A 15 -21.57 23.63 -5.62
CA ILE A 15 -20.45 22.69 -5.55
C ILE A 15 -20.94 21.23 -5.51
N MET A 16 -22.05 20.96 -4.84
CA MET A 16 -22.62 19.60 -4.73
C MET A 16 -23.16 19.06 -6.07
N VAL A 17 -23.56 19.93 -7.00
CA VAL A 17 -24.03 19.54 -8.36
C VAL A 17 -22.86 19.19 -9.29
N LEU A 18 -21.67 19.76 -9.07
CA LEU A 18 -20.48 19.52 -9.90
C LEU A 18 -19.85 18.12 -9.68
N VAL A 19 -20.11 17.49 -8.52
CA VAL A 19 -19.51 16.19 -8.16
C VAL A 19 -20.23 15.00 -8.82
N ILE A 20 -21.45 15.18 -9.35
CA ILE A 20 -22.26 14.07 -9.90
C ILE A 20 -22.00 13.81 -11.40
N SER A 21 -21.31 14.71 -12.12
CA SER A 21 -21.10 14.58 -13.58
C SER A 21 -19.76 13.93 -13.98
N ALA A 22 -18.96 13.42 -13.05
CA ALA A 22 -17.64 12.85 -13.36
C ALA A 22 -17.64 11.32 -13.64
N CYS A 23 -18.79 10.66 -13.59
CA CYS A 23 -18.96 9.28 -14.08
C CYS A 23 -19.42 9.30 -15.56
N ALA A 24 -18.54 9.72 -16.45
CA ALA A 24 -18.63 9.41 -17.87
C ALA A 24 -17.26 8.91 -18.34
N ALA A 25 -17.13 7.59 -18.38
CA ALA A 25 -15.97 6.89 -18.91
C ALA A 25 -15.84 7.12 -20.44
N PRO A 26 -14.62 7.26 -20.98
CA PRO A 26 -14.30 6.83 -22.33
C PRO A 26 -13.76 5.41 -22.28
N ALA A 27 -14.46 4.49 -22.95
CA ALA A 27 -13.93 3.21 -23.33
C ALA A 27 -12.83 3.41 -24.39
N ALA A 28 -11.60 3.02 -24.06
CA ALA A 28 -10.52 2.86 -25.04
C ALA A 28 -10.48 1.39 -25.50
N ALA A 29 -10.46 1.21 -26.82
CA ALA A 29 -10.44 -0.05 -27.54
C ALA A 29 -9.17 -0.90 -27.24
N PRO A 30 -9.20 -2.22 -27.51
CA PRO A 30 -8.12 -3.13 -27.12
C PRO A 30 -6.91 -2.96 -28.02
N ALA A 31 -5.72 -2.90 -27.42
CA ALA A 31 -4.47 -3.05 -28.15
C ALA A 31 -4.14 -4.55 -28.28
N THR A 32 -3.85 -4.94 -29.52
CA THR A 32 -3.47 -6.26 -30.00
C THR A 32 -2.19 -6.79 -29.34
N THR A 33 -2.20 -8.10 -29.12
CA THR A 33 -1.09 -9.05 -28.99
C THR A 33 0.28 -8.57 -29.48
N ASP A 34 1.28 -8.69 -28.60
CA ASP A 34 2.61 -9.14 -29.01
C ASP A 34 3.14 -10.17 -27.98
N ALA A 35 3.92 -11.11 -28.50
CA ALA A 35 4.22 -12.44 -27.94
C ALA A 35 5.25 -12.43 -26.79
N PRO A 36 5.34 -13.50 -25.97
CA PRO A 36 6.22 -13.54 -24.81
C PRO A 36 7.68 -13.76 -25.23
N ALA A 37 8.56 -12.84 -24.84
CA ALA A 37 10.00 -13.01 -24.96
C ALA A 37 10.57 -13.62 -23.66
N ALA A 38 11.31 -14.71 -23.86
CA ALA A 38 11.89 -15.59 -22.87
C ALA A 38 12.80 -14.93 -21.82
N ALA A 39 12.80 -15.53 -20.63
CA ALA A 39 13.73 -15.29 -19.52
C ALA A 39 15.19 -15.65 -19.86
N PRO A 40 16.13 -15.14 -19.07
CA PRO A 40 17.23 -15.94 -18.54
C PRO A 40 17.14 -16.00 -17.00
N THR A 41 17.01 -17.20 -16.45
CA THR A 41 18.10 -17.94 -15.76
C THR A 41 18.41 -17.39 -14.37
N THR A 42 17.73 -18.01 -13.40
CA THR A 42 18.18 -18.37 -12.05
C THR A 42 19.68 -18.19 -11.80
N GLU A 43 20.03 -17.22 -10.95
CA GLU A 43 21.16 -17.35 -10.06
C GLU A 43 20.62 -17.94 -8.76
N ALA A 44 21.05 -19.17 -8.45
CA ALA A 44 20.71 -19.86 -7.23
C ALA A 44 21.42 -19.16 -6.06
N ALA A 45 20.74 -18.22 -5.41
CA ALA A 45 21.09 -17.82 -4.06
C ALA A 45 20.85 -19.04 -3.15
N ALA A 46 21.91 -19.47 -2.47
CA ALA A 46 21.87 -20.52 -1.47
C ALA A 46 20.72 -20.26 -0.46
N PRO A 47 20.06 -21.30 0.08
CA PRO A 47 19.03 -21.10 1.08
C PRO A 47 19.63 -20.31 2.25
N ALA A 48 19.20 -19.06 2.41
CA ALA A 48 19.31 -18.38 3.69
C ALA A 48 18.57 -19.27 4.69
N GLU A 49 19.25 -19.68 5.76
CA GLU A 49 18.63 -20.43 6.84
C GLU A 49 17.32 -19.76 7.21
N ALA A 50 16.21 -20.47 6.98
CA ALA A 50 14.92 -20.06 7.50
C ALA A 50 15.09 -19.82 9.01
N PRO A 51 14.67 -18.65 9.54
CA PRO A 51 14.76 -18.42 10.96
C PRO A 51 14.06 -19.57 11.66
N ALA A 52 14.74 -20.16 12.66
CA ALA A 52 14.17 -21.23 13.48
C ALA A 52 12.75 -20.84 13.86
N ALA A 53 11.78 -21.72 13.58
CA ALA A 53 10.37 -21.46 13.79
C ALA A 53 10.14 -21.05 15.24
N SER A 54 10.04 -19.74 15.48
CA SER A 54 9.36 -19.20 16.65
C SER A 54 7.90 -19.58 16.49
N ASP A 55 7.27 -20.15 17.53
CA ASP A 55 5.83 -20.46 17.51
C ASP A 55 4.94 -19.19 17.41
N LYS A 56 5.53 -18.00 17.29
CA LYS A 56 4.87 -16.70 17.26
C LYS A 56 4.62 -16.33 15.80
N PRO A 57 3.37 -15.99 15.42
CA PRO A 57 3.08 -15.47 14.08
C PRO A 57 3.98 -14.27 13.77
N VAL A 58 4.44 -14.20 12.53
CA VAL A 58 5.30 -13.14 12.01
C VAL A 58 4.48 -12.31 11.03
N ILE A 59 4.30 -11.03 11.31
CA ILE A 59 3.52 -10.10 10.50
C ILE A 59 4.44 -9.08 9.84
N ALA A 60 4.22 -8.80 8.56
CA ALA A 60 4.89 -7.74 7.84
C ALA A 60 4.04 -6.46 7.80
N GLY A 61 4.68 -5.32 7.99
CA GLY A 61 4.09 -4.00 7.77
C GLY A 61 4.92 -3.17 6.81
N VAL A 62 4.26 -2.42 5.95
CA VAL A 62 4.90 -1.54 4.97
C VAL A 62 4.37 -0.12 5.15
N VAL A 63 5.28 0.84 5.21
CA VAL A 63 4.98 2.26 5.06
C VAL A 63 5.74 2.82 3.86
N PHE A 64 5.31 3.97 3.37
CA PHE A 64 5.90 4.55 2.16
C PHE A 64 6.72 5.82 2.43
N GLN A 65 6.60 6.44 3.61
CA GLN A 65 7.39 7.63 3.98
C GLN A 65 7.67 7.67 5.49
N SER A 66 8.52 8.61 5.90
CA SER A 66 8.90 8.81 7.31
C SER A 66 8.28 10.08 7.93
N ASP A 67 7.16 10.54 7.40
CA ASP A 67 6.42 11.66 8.00
C ASP A 67 5.84 11.29 9.38
N THR A 68 5.37 12.28 10.14
CA THR A 68 4.83 12.07 11.49
C THR A 68 3.63 11.13 11.51
N PHE A 69 2.83 11.12 10.44
CA PHE A 69 1.67 10.25 10.34
C PHE A 69 2.11 8.79 10.17
N MET A 70 3.03 8.50 9.24
CA MET A 70 3.60 7.16 9.04
C MET A 70 4.38 6.66 10.26
N GLN A 71 5.07 7.53 10.99
CA GLN A 71 5.70 7.17 12.27
C GLN A 71 4.64 6.79 13.31
N THR A 72 3.52 7.51 13.37
CA THR A 72 2.40 7.16 14.26
C THR A 72 1.79 5.81 13.88
N VAL A 73 1.63 5.52 12.59
CA VAL A 73 1.18 4.22 12.10
C VAL A 73 2.13 3.10 12.51
N GLN A 74 3.44 3.27 12.31
CA GLN A 74 4.45 2.28 12.72
C GLN A 74 4.42 2.01 14.23
N ASN A 75 4.34 3.06 15.05
CA ASN A 75 4.23 2.91 16.50
C ASN A 75 2.94 2.16 16.90
N GLY A 76 1.82 2.44 16.23
CA GLY A 76 0.56 1.73 16.45
C GLY A 76 0.62 0.25 16.06
N LEU A 77 1.26 -0.06 14.92
CA LEU A 77 1.49 -1.44 14.49
C LEU A 77 2.35 -2.19 15.49
N GLN A 78 3.45 -1.59 15.96
CA GLN A 78 4.33 -2.22 16.96
C GLN A 78 3.58 -2.45 18.27
N ALA A 79 2.83 -1.47 18.77
CA ALA A 79 2.07 -1.61 20.00
C ALA A 79 1.03 -2.75 19.91
N ALA A 80 0.33 -2.87 18.77
CA ALA A 80 -0.62 -3.94 18.54
C ALA A 80 0.07 -5.31 18.44
N ALA A 81 1.24 -5.38 17.81
CA ALA A 81 2.02 -6.61 17.71
C ALA A 81 2.51 -7.08 19.09
N ASP A 82 3.00 -6.16 19.92
CA ASP A 82 3.43 -6.44 21.28
C ASP A 82 2.28 -6.93 22.15
N GLU A 83 1.09 -6.31 22.06
CA GLU A 83 -0.11 -6.72 22.78
C GLU A 83 -0.61 -8.11 22.33
N ALA A 84 -0.55 -8.39 21.03
CA ALA A 84 -0.95 -9.67 20.46
C ALA A 84 0.11 -10.77 20.64
N GLY A 85 1.34 -10.42 21.04
CA GLY A 85 2.44 -11.36 21.18
C GLY A 85 2.91 -11.93 19.84
N VAL A 86 2.81 -11.18 18.75
CA VAL A 86 3.31 -11.55 17.41
C VAL A 86 4.60 -10.80 17.10
N ASP A 87 5.41 -11.33 16.19
CA ASP A 87 6.62 -10.66 15.73
C ASP A 87 6.28 -9.75 14.55
N LEU A 88 6.68 -8.48 14.59
CA LEU A 88 6.41 -7.52 13.53
C LEU A 88 7.70 -7.16 12.78
N ILE A 89 7.64 -7.21 11.46
CA ILE A 89 8.69 -6.72 10.56
C ILE A 89 8.16 -5.48 9.85
N LEU A 90 8.68 -4.31 10.20
CA LEU A 90 8.33 -3.06 9.53
C LEU A 90 9.36 -2.69 8.45
N GLY A 91 8.86 -2.26 7.29
CA GLY A 91 9.66 -1.76 6.19
C GLY A 91 9.15 -0.41 5.67
N ASN A 92 10.06 0.39 5.11
CA ASN A 92 9.73 1.66 4.49
C ASN A 92 10.22 1.71 3.04
N THR A 93 9.30 1.97 2.11
CA THR A 93 9.56 1.95 0.67
C THR A 93 10.01 3.31 0.13
N GLU A 94 9.96 4.37 0.92
CA GLU A 94 10.42 5.71 0.54
C GLU A 94 9.78 6.24 -0.77
N ASN A 95 8.51 5.90 -1.00
CA ASN A 95 7.73 6.14 -2.23
C ASN A 95 8.27 5.47 -3.49
N ASP A 96 9.17 4.48 -3.35
CA ASP A 96 9.69 3.71 -4.47
C ASP A 96 8.91 2.40 -4.64
N LEU A 97 8.18 2.30 -5.75
CA LEU A 97 7.34 1.13 -6.08
C LEU A 97 8.16 -0.13 -6.40
N ALA A 98 9.37 0.01 -6.95
CA ALA A 98 10.24 -1.13 -7.22
C ALA A 98 10.78 -1.70 -5.90
N LYS A 99 11.12 -0.81 -4.96
CA LYS A 99 11.50 -1.19 -3.59
C LYS A 99 10.35 -1.90 -2.87
N GLU A 100 9.12 -1.41 -3.03
CA GLU A 100 7.93 -2.06 -2.45
C GLU A 100 7.72 -3.48 -3.00
N SER A 101 7.86 -3.65 -4.32
CA SER A 101 7.72 -4.97 -4.96
C SER A 101 8.78 -5.95 -4.45
N SER A 102 10.05 -5.54 -4.42
CA SER A 102 11.14 -6.36 -3.90
C SER A 102 10.97 -6.70 -2.42
N MET A 103 10.46 -5.76 -1.63
CA MET A 103 10.21 -5.98 -0.20
C MET A 103 9.10 -7.01 0.04
N ILE A 104 8.04 -6.99 -0.78
CA ILE A 104 6.98 -8.00 -0.72
C ILE A 104 7.54 -9.38 -1.05
N ASP A 105 8.37 -9.49 -2.09
CA ASP A 105 9.03 -10.76 -2.46
C ASP A 105 9.95 -11.27 -1.32
N ASP A 106 10.66 -10.36 -0.64
CA ASP A 106 11.46 -10.69 0.53
C ASP A 106 10.60 -11.21 1.69
N TYR A 107 9.45 -10.60 1.95
CA TYR A 107 8.52 -11.06 3.00
C TYR A 107 7.92 -12.43 2.68
N ILE A 108 7.55 -12.69 1.43
CA ILE A 108 7.09 -14.01 0.97
C ILE A 108 8.20 -15.04 1.18
N THR A 109 9.43 -14.72 0.77
CA THR A 109 10.59 -15.61 0.91
C THR A 109 10.90 -15.92 2.37
N ARG A 110 10.70 -14.94 3.25
CA ARG A 110 10.88 -15.08 4.71
C ARG A 110 9.74 -15.85 5.39
N GLY A 111 8.65 -16.12 4.69
CA GLY A 111 7.51 -16.87 5.20
C GLY A 111 6.73 -16.11 6.28
N VAL A 112 6.53 -14.80 6.11
CA VAL A 112 5.62 -14.05 7.00
C VAL A 112 4.18 -14.58 6.87
N ASP A 113 3.42 -14.53 7.96
CA ASP A 113 2.06 -15.04 8.06
C ASP A 113 1.01 -14.07 7.50
N ALA A 114 1.30 -12.76 7.52
CA ALA A 114 0.45 -11.70 6.96
C ALA A 114 1.26 -10.47 6.56
#